data_AF-A0A2H3JCS4-F1
#
_entry.id   AF-A0A2H3JCS4-F1
#
_cell.length_a   1.000
_cell.length_b   1.000
_cell.length_c   1.000
_cell.angle_alpha   90.00
_cell.angle_beta   90.00
_cell.angle_gamma   90.00
#
_symmetry.space_group_name_H-M   'P 1'
#
loop_
_entity.id
_entity.type
_entity.pdbx_description
1 polymer ?
#
loop_
_entity_poly.entity_id
_entity_poly.type
_entity_poly.pdbx_seq_one_letter_code
_entity_poly.pdbx_strand_id
1 'polypeptide(L)' 'VLAFIIQMAWQGFPLTHCYIKEAVDDICQAQYGDRFPQSGVGKHWTIHFLEKHSERVKPYWSCSLDHSR' A
#
# COMPACT_ATOMS: atom_id res chain seq x y z
N VAL A 1 -7.14 2.52 -2.87
CA VAL A 1 -6.06 1.89 -2.06
C VAL A 1 -5.53 0.59 -2.65
N LEU A 2 -6.31 -0.50 -2.75
CA LEU A 2 -5.79 -1.79 -3.27
C LEU A 2 -5.24 -1.69 -4.71
N ALA A 3 -5.99 -1.06 -5.62
CA ALA A 3 -5.54 -0.86 -7.01
C ALA A 3 -4.25 -0.02 -7.10
N PHE A 4 -4.11 1.00 -6.26
CA PHE A 4 -2.90 1.81 -6.17
C PHE A 4 -1.70 0.97 -5.71
N ILE A 5 -1.86 0.14 -4.67
CA ILE A 5 -0.80 -0.73 -4.18
C ILE A 5 -0.39 -1.78 -5.22
N ILE A 6 -1.35 -2.33 -5.98
CA ILE A 6 -1.06 -3.25 -7.09
C ILE A 6 -0.28 -2.53 -8.20
N GLN A 7 -0.66 -1.31 -8.57
CA GLN A 7 0.04 -0.53 -9.58
C GLN A 7 1.47 -0.20 -9.15
N MET A 8 1.66 0.24 -7.90
CA MET A 8 2.98 0.53 -7.35
C MET A 8 3.86 -0.73 -7.27
N ALA A 9 3.26 -1.86 -6.90
CA ALA A 9 3.93 -3.15 -6.90
C ALA A 9 4.38 -3.56 -8.31
N TRP A 10 3.52 -3.36 -9.31
CA TRP A 10 3.82 -3.66 -10.71
C TRP A 10 4.90 -2.75 -11.29
N GLN A 11 4.96 -1.49 -10.86
CA GLN A 11 6.00 -0.54 -11.25
C GLN A 11 7.35 -0.79 -10.56
N GLY A 12 7.45 -1.80 -9.68
CA GLY A 12 8.71 -2.16 -9.01
C GLY A 12 9.20 -1.13 -8.01
N PHE A 13 8.35 -0.19 -7.58
CA PHE A 13 8.74 0.78 -6.57
C PHE A 13 8.93 0.08 -5.21
N PRO A 14 10.00 0.40 -4.46
CA PRO A 14 10.17 -0.10 -3.11
C PRO A 14 9.06 0.48 -2.23
N LEU A 15 8.00 -0.31 -2.07
CA LEU A 15 6.86 -0.03 -1.20
C LEU A 15 7.31 -0.18 0.25
N THR A 16 8.05 0.82 0.72
CA THR A 16 8.43 0.92 2.12
C THR A 16 7.15 1.12 2.94
N HIS A 17 7.11 0.54 4.13
CA HIS A 17 5.94 0.57 5.01
C HIS A 17 5.41 2.00 5.26
N CYS A 18 6.32 2.97 5.38
CA CYS A 18 6.00 4.40 5.48
C CYS A 18 5.32 4.93 4.22
N TYR A 19 5.82 4.62 3.02
CA TYR A 19 5.27 5.13 1.78
C TYR A 19 3.84 4.62 1.51
N ILE A 20 3.59 3.33 1.78
CA ILE A 20 2.22 2.79 1.70
C ILE A 20 1.31 3.56 2.65
N LYS A 21 1.77 3.80 3.88
CA LYS A 21 0.98 4.51 4.88
C LYS A 21 0.62 5.91 4.40
N GLU A 22 1.61 6.70 3.96
CA GLU A 22 1.42 8.08 3.50
C GLU A 22 0.50 8.16 2.27
N ALA A 23 0.69 7.29 1.29
CA ALA A 23 -0.17 7.27 0.10
C ALA A 23 -1.60 6.86 0.42
N VAL A 24 -1.79 5.93 1.37
CA VAL A 24 -3.13 5.53 1.83
C VAL A 24 -3.78 6.65 2.63
N ASP A 25 -3.02 7.34 3.48
CA ASP A 25 -3.48 8.49 4.23
C ASP A 25 -3.96 9.61 3.31
N ASP A 26 -3.21 9.92 2.25
CA ASP A 26 -3.59 10.92 1.25
C ASP A 26 -4.88 10.52 0.50
N ILE A 27 -4.97 9.26 0.06
CA ILE A 27 -6.17 8.74 -0.61
C ILE A 27 -7.39 8.78 0.32
N CYS A 28 -7.22 8.37 1.58
CA CYS A 28 -8.30 8.35 2.56
C CYS A 28 -8.70 9.76 2.98
N GLN A 29 -7.74 10.68 3.15
CA GLN A 29 -7.99 12.09 3.41
C GLN A 29 -8.77 12.72 2.25
N ALA A 30 -8.41 12.42 1.00
CA ALA A 30 -9.13 12.91 -0.18
C ALA A 30 -10.55 12.33 -0.28
N GLN A 31 -10.78 11.08 0.13
CA GLN A 31 -12.09 10.43 0.04
C GLN A 31 -13.04 10.80 1.19
N TYR A 32 -12.52 10.88 2.42
CA TYR A 32 -13.32 11.04 3.63
C TYR A 32 -13.21 12.44 4.24
N GLY A 33 -12.25 13.25 3.79
CA GLY A 33 -12.03 14.62 4.26
C GLY A 33 -11.88 14.67 5.77
N ASP A 34 -12.67 15.55 6.40
CA ASP A 34 -12.67 15.78 7.85
C ASP A 34 -13.15 14.57 8.69
N ARG A 35 -13.78 13.56 8.06
CA ARG A 35 -14.18 12.32 8.74
C ARG A 35 -13.02 11.35 8.91
N PHE A 36 -11.90 11.58 8.23
CA PHE A 36 -10.72 10.76 8.39
C PHE A 36 -9.90 11.24 9.59
N PRO A 37 -9.44 10.34 10.49
CA PRO A 37 -8.61 10.75 11.60
C PRO A 37 -7.32 11.40 11.08
N GLN A 38 -6.99 12.57 11.62
CA GLN A 38 -5.76 13.31 11.29
C GLN A 38 -4.47 12.53 11.63
N SER A 39 -4.58 11.53 12.51
CA SER A 39 -3.51 10.58 12.85
C SER A 39 -3.18 9.61 11.70
N GLY A 40 -4.06 9.55 10.69
CA GLY A 40 -3.97 8.65 9.56
C GLY A 40 -4.38 7.22 9.88
N VAL A 41 -3.97 6.29 9.03
CA VAL A 41 -4.07 4.85 9.24
C VAL A 41 -3.12 4.43 10.35
N GLY A 42 -3.57 3.49 11.18
CA GLY A 42 -2.78 3.02 12.32
C GLY A 42 -1.44 2.41 11.89
N LYS A 43 -0.43 2.44 12.78
CA LYS A 43 0.92 1.89 12.50
C LYS A 43 0.91 0.43 12.02
N HIS A 44 -0.05 -0.37 12.46
CA HIS A 44 -0.19 -1.78 12.04
C HIS A 44 -1.14 -1.98 10.85
N TRP A 45 -1.78 -0.91 10.35
CA TRP A 45 -2.72 -1.00 9.23
C TRP A 45 -2.04 -1.57 8.00
N THR A 46 -0.84 -1.10 7.66
CA THR A 46 -0.09 -1.58 6.50
C THR A 46 0.28 -3.06 6.64
N ILE A 47 0.60 -3.54 7.85
CA ILE A 47 0.87 -4.96 8.10
C ILE A 47 -0.40 -5.78 7.87
N HIS A 48 -1.49 -5.43 8.55
CA HIS A 48 -2.76 -6.16 8.43
C HIS A 48 -3.31 -6.12 6.99
N PHE A 49 -3.12 -5.01 6.29
CA PHE A 49 -3.52 -4.86 4.89
C PHE A 49 -2.69 -5.77 3.98
N LEU A 50 -1.36 -5.76 4.15
CA LEU A 50 -0.47 -6.62 3.37
C LEU A 50 -0.72 -8.10 3.66
N GLU A 51 -0.95 -8.49 4.92
CA GLU A 51 -1.28 -9.86 5.27
C GLU A 51 -2.60 -10.30 4.64
N LYS A 52 -3.65 -9.49 4.80
CA LYS A 52 -5.00 -9.76 4.26
C LYS A 52 -5.02 -9.82 2.72
N HIS A 53 -4.20 -9.02 2.06
CA HIS A 53 -4.13 -8.96 0.60
C HIS A 53 -2.89 -9.66 0.04
N SER A 54 -2.15 -10.42 0.86
CA SER A 54 -0.90 -11.05 0.47
C SER A 54 -1.09 -11.97 -0.71
N GLU A 55 -2.19 -12.73 -0.79
CA GLU A 55 -2.53 -13.60 -1.92
C GLU A 55 -2.67 -12.84 -3.25
N ARG A 56 -3.16 -11.58 -3.22
CA ARG A 56 -3.38 -10.75 -4.41
C ARG A 56 -2.18 -9.90 -4.75
N VAL A 57 -1.36 -9.56 -3.76
CA VAL A 57 -0.19 -8.67 -3.89
C VAL A 57 1.09 -9.46 -4.16
N LYS A 58 1.23 -10.67 -3.59
CA LYS A 58 2.37 -11.60 -3.81
C LYS A 58 2.77 -11.79 -5.27
N PRO A 59 1.87 -12.09 -6.22
CA PRO A 59 2.29 -12.32 -7.60
C PRO A 59 2.96 -11.08 -8.22
N TYR A 60 2.50 -9.89 -7.87
CA TYR A 60 3.10 -8.63 -8.34
C TYR A 60 4.43 -8.32 -7.64
N TRP A 61 4.55 -8.69 -6.35
CA TRP A 61 5.80 -8.53 -5.59
C TRP A 61 6.89 -9.52 -6.01
N SER A 62 6.53 -10.77 -6.34
CA SER A 62 7.47 -11.78 -6.82
C SER A 62 7.98 -11.49 -8.23
N CYS A 63 7.14 -10.95 -9.14
CA CYS A 63 7.59 -10.54 -10.48
C CYS A 63 8.56 -9.35 -10.45
N SER A 64 8.37 -8.40 -9.54
CA SER A 64 9.26 -7.23 -9.43
C SER A 64 10.65 -7.58 -8.86
N LEU A 65 10.77 -8.67 -8.10
CA LEU A 65 12.06 -9.18 -7.62
C LEU A 65 12.81 -10.01 -8.69
N ASP A 66 12.11 -10.61 -9.65
CA ASP A 66 12.71 -11.40 -10.74
C ASP A 66 13.36 -10.52 -11.83
N HIS A 67 12.94 -9.26 -11.96
CA HIS A 67 13.48 -8.34 -12.97
C HIS A 67 14.82 -7.68 -12.58
N SER A 68 15.37 -7.97 -11.41
CA SER A 68 16.69 -7.46 -10.96
C SER A 68 17.81 -8.50 -11.11
N ARG A 69 17.82 -9.27 -12.21
CA ARG A 69 18.87 -10.26 -12.48
C ARG A 69 19.91 -9.77 -13.48
#